data_AF-A0A2M7KZ99-F1
#
_entry.id   AF-A0A2M7KZ99-F1
#
_cell.length_a   1.000
_cell.length_b   1.000
_cell.length_c   1.000
_cell.angle_alpha   90.00
_cell.angle_beta   90.00
_cell.angle_gamma   90.00
#
_symmetry.space_group_name_H-M   'P 1'
#
loop_
_entity.id
_entity.type
_entity.pdbx_description
1 polymer ?
#
loop_
_entity_poly.entity_id
_entity_poly.type
_entity_poly.pdbx_seq_one_letter_code
_entity_poly.pdbx_strand_id
1 'polypeptide(L)'
;MWFWVGPAGFHRFEIQQKDSTGDWTILATSFDQQTQEWTGPALSLDPAQTVRVVVYNMAGEPQASNELPVTLGGSVPGTLQAPALQHAEIYESGGDLYIVWNWLDNMPEPPFDHFAIQQMDGMGTWQTRVTINDSTTANWTGAPLPVPPPRHFRVVAVDAMGGEAASEEVEGA
;
A
#
# COMPACT_ATOMS: atom_id res chain seq x y z
N MET A 1 10.37 30.71 -4.91
CA MET A 1 9.09 31.43 -4.82
C MET A 1 8.54 31.54 -6.23
N TRP A 2 7.47 30.82 -6.53
CA TRP A 2 6.84 30.81 -7.86
C TRP A 2 5.71 31.83 -7.87
N PHE A 3 5.65 32.70 -8.88
CA PHE A 3 4.55 33.65 -9.06
C PHE A 3 3.70 33.17 -10.22
N TRP A 4 2.49 32.72 -9.92
CA TRP A 4 1.48 32.46 -10.94
C TRP A 4 0.79 33.78 -11.28
N VAL A 5 0.80 34.16 -12.56
CA VAL A 5 -0.01 35.27 -13.10
C VAL A 5 -1.14 34.62 -13.87
N GLY A 6 -2.28 34.45 -13.20
CA GLY A 6 -3.46 33.83 -13.80
C GLY A 6 -4.07 34.60 -14.97
N PRO A 7 -5.02 33.98 -15.68
CA PRO A 7 -5.85 34.71 -16.61
C PRO A 7 -6.58 35.84 -15.88
N ALA A 8 -6.78 36.98 -16.56
CA ALA A 8 -7.49 38.12 -15.99
C ALA A 8 -8.89 37.70 -15.54
N GLY A 9 -9.19 37.89 -14.25
CA GLY A 9 -10.43 37.45 -13.64
C GLY A 9 -10.42 35.95 -13.33
N PHE A 10 -9.81 35.58 -12.20
CA PHE A 10 -9.92 34.23 -11.64
C PHE A 10 -11.39 33.90 -11.30
N HIS A 11 -11.82 32.69 -11.61
CA HIS A 11 -13.13 32.17 -11.22
C HIS A 11 -13.00 30.99 -10.24
N ARG A 12 -12.30 29.92 -10.65
CA ARG A 12 -12.12 28.72 -9.81
C ARG A 12 -10.94 27.86 -10.24
N PHE A 13 -10.48 27.02 -9.33
CA PHE A 13 -9.70 25.82 -9.62
C PHE A 13 -10.59 24.58 -9.58
N GLU A 14 -10.30 23.61 -10.44
CA GLU A 14 -10.81 22.25 -10.38
C GLU A 14 -9.64 21.28 -10.26
N ILE A 15 -9.68 20.42 -9.25
CA ILE A 15 -8.78 19.28 -9.12
C ILE A 15 -9.45 18.12 -9.84
N GLN A 16 -8.76 17.53 -10.81
CA GLN A 16 -9.31 16.47 -11.64
C GLN A 16 -8.39 15.24 -11.63
N GLN A 17 -8.99 14.05 -11.70
CA GLN A 17 -8.30 12.78 -11.86
C GLN A 17 -8.78 12.07 -13.12
N LYS A 18 -7.85 11.49 -13.86
CA LYS A 18 -8.08 10.70 -15.06
C LYS A 18 -8.23 9.24 -14.70
N ASP A 19 -9.29 8.59 -15.18
CA ASP A 19 -9.46 7.16 -15.02
C ASP A 19 -8.67 6.36 -16.07
N SER A 20 -8.82 5.03 -16.05
CA SER A 20 -8.16 4.13 -16.99
C SER A 20 -8.75 4.16 -18.40
N THR A 21 -9.94 4.75 -18.61
CA THR A 21 -10.54 4.95 -19.94
C THR A 21 -10.10 6.28 -20.56
N GLY A 22 -9.48 7.16 -19.75
CA GLY A 22 -8.95 8.46 -20.17
C GLY A 22 -9.89 9.63 -19.84
N ASP A 23 -10.99 9.36 -19.14
CA ASP A 23 -12.00 10.33 -18.78
C ASP A 23 -11.61 11.09 -17.50
N TRP A 24 -11.85 12.40 -17.49
CA TRP A 24 -11.54 13.27 -16.36
C TRP A 24 -12.73 13.43 -15.44
N THR A 25 -12.53 13.16 -14.16
CA THR A 25 -13.52 13.40 -13.10
C THR A 25 -13.04 14.49 -12.15
N ILE A 26 -13.94 15.38 -11.74
CA ILE A 26 -13.65 16.45 -10.77
C ILE A 26 -13.65 15.85 -9.36
N LEU A 27 -12.52 15.98 -8.66
CA LEU A 27 -12.38 15.61 -7.25
C LEU A 27 -12.82 16.74 -6.32
N ALA A 28 -12.50 17.98 -6.69
CA ALA A 28 -12.81 19.16 -5.89
C ALA A 28 -12.80 20.44 -6.73
N THR A 29 -13.47 21.46 -6.19
CA THR A 29 -13.51 22.81 -6.76
C THR A 29 -13.15 23.81 -5.67
N SER A 30 -12.22 24.73 -5.96
CA SER A 30 -11.89 25.86 -5.09
C SER A 30 -12.20 27.18 -5.77
N PHE A 31 -12.86 28.08 -5.05
CA PHE A 31 -13.12 29.46 -5.46
C PHE A 31 -12.18 30.45 -4.76
N ASP A 32 -11.19 29.96 -4.03
CA ASP A 32 -10.15 30.78 -3.41
C ASP A 32 -8.93 30.82 -4.32
N GLN A 33 -8.63 32.02 -4.84
CA GLN A 33 -7.47 32.27 -5.69
C GLN A 33 -6.13 32.05 -4.98
N GLN A 34 -6.12 32.00 -3.64
CA GLN A 34 -4.93 31.75 -2.84
C GLN A 34 -4.70 30.25 -2.55
N THR A 35 -5.64 29.38 -2.92
CA THR A 35 -5.47 27.93 -2.74
C THR A 35 -4.26 27.45 -3.55
N GLN A 36 -3.27 26.90 -2.86
CA GLN A 36 -2.08 26.28 -3.47
C GLN A 36 -2.00 24.78 -3.20
N GLU A 37 -2.82 24.27 -2.30
CA GLU A 37 -2.80 22.90 -1.82
C GLU A 37 -4.24 22.37 -1.72
N TRP A 38 -4.39 21.09 -1.98
CA TRP A 38 -5.65 20.37 -1.79
C TRP A 38 -5.35 18.99 -1.23
N THR A 39 -6.13 18.59 -0.23
CA THR A 39 -6.10 17.26 0.36
C THR A 39 -7.52 16.69 0.33
N GLY A 40 -7.65 15.47 -0.18
CA GLY A 40 -8.93 14.78 -0.25
C GLY A 40 -8.78 13.37 -0.83
N PRO A 41 -9.88 12.62 -0.93
CA PRO A 41 -9.85 11.26 -1.46
C PRO A 41 -9.55 11.26 -2.97
N ALA A 42 -8.67 10.37 -3.40
CA ALA A 42 -8.49 10.03 -4.81
C ALA A 42 -9.56 9.00 -5.23
N LEU A 43 -9.92 8.98 -6.52
CA LEU A 43 -10.80 7.96 -7.11
C LEU A 43 -10.09 6.61 -7.25
N SER A 44 -8.77 6.65 -7.43
CA SER A 44 -7.88 5.49 -7.52
C SER A 44 -6.48 5.89 -7.06
N LEU A 45 -5.73 4.91 -6.55
CA LEU A 45 -4.32 5.04 -6.19
C LEU A 45 -3.40 4.39 -7.23
N ASP A 46 -3.94 3.99 -8.39
CA ASP A 46 -3.17 3.45 -9.51
C ASP A 46 -2.23 4.54 -10.08
N PRO A 47 -0.91 4.31 -10.12
CA PRO A 47 0.06 5.28 -10.66
C PRO A 47 -0.09 5.56 -12.16
N ALA A 48 -0.82 4.72 -12.90
CA ALA A 48 -1.19 5.00 -14.29
C ALA A 48 -2.27 6.08 -14.42
N GLN A 49 -3.04 6.32 -13.35
CA GLN A 49 -4.03 7.38 -13.30
C GLN A 49 -3.40 8.69 -12.86
N THR A 50 -3.63 9.74 -13.64
CA THR A 50 -3.00 11.05 -13.45
C THR A 50 -3.97 12.06 -12.83
N VAL A 51 -3.42 13.02 -12.12
CA VAL A 51 -4.12 14.20 -11.60
C VAL A 51 -3.63 15.46 -12.28
N ARG A 52 -4.51 16.45 -12.38
CA ARG A 52 -4.17 17.80 -12.82
C ARG A 52 -5.03 18.84 -12.10
N VAL A 53 -4.59 20.09 -12.16
CA VAL A 53 -5.39 21.24 -11.76
C VAL A 53 -5.80 22.03 -13.01
N VAL A 54 -7.07 22.37 -13.11
CA VAL A 54 -7.60 23.23 -14.17
C VAL A 54 -8.07 24.54 -13.55
N VAL A 55 -7.57 25.65 -14.06
CA VAL A 55 -8.04 26.99 -13.67
C VAL A 55 -9.02 27.52 -14.69
N TYR A 56 -10.07 28.19 -14.22
CA TYR A 56 -11.03 28.88 -15.07
C TYR A 56 -11.02 30.37 -14.79
N ASN A 57 -11.18 31.16 -15.85
CA ASN A 57 -11.46 32.59 -15.73
C ASN A 57 -12.97 32.87 -15.64
N MET A 58 -13.34 34.13 -15.42
CA MET A 58 -14.76 34.56 -15.35
C MET A 58 -15.54 34.40 -16.66
N ALA A 59 -14.86 34.23 -17.79
CA ALA A 59 -15.48 33.87 -19.07
C ALA A 59 -15.70 32.34 -19.22
N GLY A 60 -15.27 31.55 -18.25
CA GLY A 60 -15.38 30.09 -18.26
C GLY A 60 -14.31 29.38 -19.08
N GLU A 61 -13.23 30.07 -19.47
CA GLU A 61 -12.15 29.48 -20.27
C GLU A 61 -11.17 28.70 -19.38
N PRO A 62 -10.90 27.42 -19.68
CA PRO A 62 -10.00 26.59 -18.89
C PRO A 62 -8.53 26.71 -19.32
N GLN A 63 -7.63 26.57 -18.34
CA GLN A 63 -6.21 26.27 -18.57
C GLN A 63 -5.79 25.14 -17.63
N ALA A 64 -5.29 24.04 -18.19
CA ALA A 64 -4.82 22.89 -17.42
C ALA A 64 -3.33 23.01 -17.05
N SER A 65 -2.96 22.47 -15.89
CA SER A 65 -1.57 22.19 -15.51
C SER A 65 -0.99 21.01 -16.31
N ASN A 66 0.28 20.70 -16.06
CA ASN A 66 0.81 19.37 -16.38
C ASN A 66 0.04 18.28 -15.60
N GLU A 67 0.03 17.07 -16.16
CA GLU A 67 -0.46 15.88 -15.49
C GLU A 67 0.63 15.30 -14.58
N LEU A 68 0.24 14.81 -13.41
CA LEU A 68 1.11 14.10 -12.49
C LEU A 68 0.52 12.74 -12.16
N PRO A 69 1.30 11.64 -12.13
CA PRO A 69 0.78 10.35 -11.67
C PRO A 69 0.36 10.46 -10.21
N VAL A 70 -0.68 9.71 -9.82
CA VAL A 70 -0.97 9.52 -8.40
C VAL A 70 0.16 8.71 -7.80
N THR A 71 0.98 9.35 -6.98
CA THR A 71 1.98 8.65 -6.18
C THR A 71 1.38 8.33 -4.83
N LEU A 72 1.44 7.07 -4.42
CA LEU A 72 1.26 6.68 -3.03
C LEU A 72 2.38 7.37 -2.22
N GLY A 73 2.06 8.49 -1.58
CA GLY A 73 2.94 9.07 -0.57
C GLY A 73 3.00 8.08 0.59
N GLY A 74 4.09 7.32 0.70
CA GLY A 74 4.23 6.29 1.74
C GLY A 74 5.07 5.09 1.34
N SER A 75 5.38 4.88 0.06
CA SER A 75 6.39 3.89 -0.33
C SER A 75 7.80 4.43 -0.09
N VAL A 76 8.14 4.69 1.17
CA VAL A 76 9.54 4.63 1.60
C VAL A 76 9.77 3.16 1.99
N PRO A 77 10.53 2.37 1.21
CA PRO A 77 11.06 1.12 1.74
C PRO A 77 11.88 1.47 3.00
N GLY A 78 11.36 1.16 4.19
CA GLY A 78 12.14 1.33 5.43
C GLY A 78 11.42 1.67 6.73
N THR A 79 10.10 1.89 6.79
CA THR A 79 9.38 2.04 8.09
C THR A 79 8.81 0.72 8.58
N LEU A 80 8.23 -0.08 7.68
CA LEU A 80 7.71 -1.40 8.00
C LEU A 80 8.87 -2.36 8.29
N GLN A 81 8.97 -2.78 9.55
CA GLN A 81 10.00 -3.71 9.97
C GLN A 81 9.62 -5.15 9.57
N ALA A 82 10.58 -5.94 9.13
CA ALA A 82 10.34 -7.38 8.94
C ALA A 82 10.14 -8.08 10.30
N PRO A 83 9.19 -9.03 10.42
CA PRO A 83 9.14 -9.97 11.54
C PRO A 83 10.44 -10.77 11.61
N ALA A 84 10.88 -11.10 12.82
CA ALA A 84 12.02 -11.99 13.06
C ALA A 84 11.50 -13.32 13.60
N LEU A 85 11.64 -14.40 12.84
CA LEU A 85 11.24 -15.73 13.25
C LEU A 85 12.09 -16.17 14.45
N GLN A 86 11.42 -16.75 15.42
CA GLN A 86 12.04 -17.31 16.62
C GLN A 86 12.08 -18.83 16.56
N HIS A 87 11.06 -19.41 15.94
CA HIS A 87 10.87 -20.86 15.89
C HIS A 87 9.90 -21.23 14.78
N ALA A 88 10.15 -22.37 14.12
CA ALA A 88 9.19 -23.00 13.22
C ALA A 88 9.37 -24.51 13.25
N GLU A 89 8.30 -25.25 13.52
CA GLU A 89 8.29 -26.72 13.54
C GLU A 89 6.97 -27.26 13.02
N ILE A 90 6.99 -28.43 12.38
CA ILE A 90 5.76 -29.16 12.06
C ILE A 90 5.56 -30.23 13.12
N TYR A 91 4.43 -30.19 13.82
CA TYR A 91 4.15 -31.17 14.86
C TYR A 91 3.88 -32.55 14.27
N GLU A 92 4.66 -33.57 14.67
CA GLU A 92 4.46 -34.95 14.20
C GLU A 92 3.07 -35.51 14.54
N SER A 93 2.48 -35.07 15.65
CA SER A 93 1.21 -35.58 16.16
C SER A 93 -0.03 -34.99 15.49
N GLY A 94 0.12 -33.93 14.68
CA GLY A 94 -0.99 -33.22 14.03
C GLY A 94 -0.72 -32.75 12.60
N GLY A 95 0.54 -32.72 12.17
CA GLY A 95 0.97 -32.23 10.85
C GLY A 95 0.90 -30.72 10.68
N ASP A 96 0.47 -29.98 11.71
CA ASP A 96 0.36 -28.53 11.69
C ASP A 96 1.73 -27.87 11.87
N LEU A 97 1.97 -26.80 11.13
CA LEU A 97 3.07 -25.87 11.36
C LEU A 97 2.76 -25.05 12.60
N TYR A 98 3.68 -25.03 13.55
CA TYR A 98 3.76 -24.02 14.59
C TYR A 98 4.91 -23.06 14.28
N ILE A 99 4.60 -21.77 14.14
CA ILE A 99 5.58 -20.73 13.84
C ILE A 99 5.44 -19.59 14.84
N VAL A 100 6.57 -19.09 15.32
CA VAL A 100 6.68 -18.03 16.32
C VAL A 100 7.59 -16.94 15.78
N TRP A 101 7.20 -15.69 15.93
CA TRP A 101 7.99 -14.53 15.51
C TRP A 101 7.94 -13.43 16.56
N ASN A 102 8.92 -12.54 16.50
CA ASN A 102 8.89 -11.26 17.18
C ASN A 102 8.73 -10.15 16.16
N TRP A 103 7.90 -9.17 16.47
CA TRP A 103 7.74 -7.99 15.65
C TRP A 103 7.65 -6.76 16.54
N LEU A 104 8.45 -5.74 16.22
CA LEU A 104 8.37 -4.45 16.91
C LEU A 104 7.39 -3.59 16.13
N ASP A 105 6.17 -3.45 16.66
CA ASP A 105 5.22 -2.47 16.14
C ASP A 105 5.74 -1.07 16.48
N ASN A 106 6.48 -0.48 15.54
CA ASN A 106 7.02 0.87 15.68
C ASN A 106 5.99 1.94 15.29
N MET A 107 4.70 1.57 15.18
CA MET A 107 3.65 2.39 14.57
C MET A 107 4.12 2.90 13.20
N PRO A 108 4.34 1.98 12.24
CA PRO A 108 4.87 2.38 10.94
C PRO A 108 3.90 3.36 10.28
N GLU A 109 4.44 4.26 9.46
CA GLU A 109 3.66 5.00 8.48
C GLU A 109 4.07 4.50 7.09
N PRO A 110 3.15 3.93 6.30
CA PRO A 110 1.71 3.69 6.59
C PRO A 110 1.46 2.67 7.74
N PRO A 111 0.31 2.73 8.42
CA PRO A 111 0.01 1.86 9.55
C PRO A 111 -0.01 0.39 9.14
N PHE A 112 0.33 -0.48 10.08
CA PHE A 112 0.15 -1.92 9.94
C PHE A 112 -1.27 -2.27 9.51
N ASP A 113 -1.40 -3.20 8.58
CA ASP A 113 -2.67 -3.77 8.13
C ASP A 113 -2.82 -5.22 8.62
N HIS A 114 -1.88 -6.09 8.24
CA HIS A 114 -1.90 -7.50 8.64
C HIS A 114 -0.53 -8.19 8.56
N PHE A 115 -0.43 -9.35 9.20
CA PHE A 115 0.60 -10.35 8.88
C PHE A 115 0.06 -11.37 7.87
N ALA A 116 0.88 -11.75 6.90
CA ALA A 116 0.64 -12.88 6.02
C ALA A 116 1.66 -13.99 6.31
N ILE A 117 1.20 -15.15 6.75
CA ILE A 117 2.06 -16.34 6.88
C ILE A 117 2.07 -17.04 5.54
N GLN A 118 3.25 -17.20 4.98
CA GLN A 118 3.41 -17.74 3.64
C GLN A 118 4.23 -19.02 3.66
N GLN A 119 3.89 -19.93 2.74
CA GLN A 119 4.63 -21.14 2.46
C GLN A 119 4.97 -21.20 0.98
N MET A 120 6.19 -21.60 0.66
CA MET A 120 6.58 -21.83 -0.72
C MET A 120 5.93 -23.11 -1.25
N ASP A 121 5.30 -23.03 -2.42
CA ASP A 121 4.75 -24.18 -3.12
C ASP A 121 5.84 -24.99 -3.85
N GLY A 122 5.46 -26.16 -4.38
CA GLY A 122 6.37 -27.03 -5.12
C GLY A 122 6.85 -26.47 -6.46
N MET A 123 6.41 -25.27 -6.87
CA MET A 123 6.84 -24.55 -8.06
C MET A 123 7.71 -23.33 -7.73
N GLY A 124 8.04 -23.11 -6.45
CA GLY A 124 8.89 -22.00 -6.01
C GLY A 124 8.13 -20.68 -5.84
N THR A 125 6.80 -20.70 -5.73
CA THR A 125 5.97 -19.50 -5.53
C THR A 125 5.45 -19.43 -4.09
N TRP A 126 5.49 -18.24 -3.48
CA TRP A 126 4.96 -18.02 -2.14
C TRP A 126 3.43 -17.99 -2.14
N GLN A 127 2.82 -18.78 -1.26
CA GLN A 127 1.37 -18.86 -1.09
C GLN A 127 0.97 -18.44 0.33
N THR A 128 0.00 -17.54 0.47
CA THR A 128 -0.54 -17.15 1.78
C THR A 128 -1.35 -18.31 2.40
N ARG A 129 -0.98 -18.70 3.61
CA ARG A 129 -1.67 -19.70 4.43
C ARG A 129 -2.74 -19.07 5.29
N VAL A 130 -2.43 -17.93 5.90
CA VAL A 130 -3.33 -17.17 6.75
C VAL A 130 -2.95 -15.70 6.73
N THR A 131 -3.98 -14.87 6.93
CA THR A 131 -3.86 -13.44 7.16
C THR A 131 -4.31 -13.15 8.60
N ILE A 132 -3.50 -12.40 9.34
CA ILE A 132 -3.73 -12.07 10.76
C ILE A 132 -3.74 -10.55 10.91
N ASN A 133 -4.90 -10.00 11.27
CA ASN A 133 -5.11 -8.54 11.35
C ASN A 133 -4.80 -7.96 12.74
N ASP A 134 -4.14 -8.71 13.59
CA ASP A 134 -3.75 -8.30 14.94
C ASP A 134 -2.22 -8.18 15.02
N SER A 135 -1.73 -6.94 15.14
CA SER A 135 -0.31 -6.62 15.20
C SER A 135 0.39 -7.18 16.44
N THR A 136 -0.37 -7.58 17.46
CA THR A 136 0.16 -8.16 18.71
C THR A 136 0.33 -9.67 18.64
N THR A 137 -0.18 -10.32 17.59
CA THR A 137 0.00 -11.77 17.41
C THR A 137 1.46 -12.09 17.08
N ALA A 138 2.03 -13.04 17.82
CA ALA A 138 3.44 -13.44 17.73
C ALA A 138 3.62 -14.94 17.39
N ASN A 139 2.53 -15.66 17.15
CA ASN A 139 2.57 -17.07 16.80
C ASN A 139 1.34 -17.49 16.00
N TRP A 140 1.46 -18.61 15.30
CA TRP A 140 0.36 -19.25 14.61
C TRP A 140 0.58 -20.76 14.53
N THR A 141 -0.52 -21.50 14.62
CA THR A 141 -0.56 -22.94 14.37
C THR A 141 -1.57 -23.26 13.28
N GLY A 142 -1.19 -24.05 12.29
CA GLY A 142 -2.15 -24.60 11.32
C GLY A 142 -1.53 -25.44 10.22
N ALA A 143 -2.40 -26.07 9.43
CA ALA A 143 -1.99 -27.04 8.43
C ALA A 143 -1.12 -26.40 7.31
N PRO A 144 0.08 -26.93 7.05
CA PRO A 144 0.88 -26.51 5.91
C PRO A 144 0.25 -27.00 4.59
N LEU A 145 0.64 -26.38 3.48
CA LEU A 145 0.40 -26.93 2.15
C LEU A 145 1.04 -28.32 2.04
N PRO A 146 0.36 -29.26 1.36
CA PRO A 146 0.84 -30.62 1.16
C PRO A 146 1.92 -30.65 0.07
N VAL A 147 3.10 -30.09 0.36
CA VAL A 147 4.28 -30.14 -0.51
C VAL A 147 5.35 -31.07 0.10
N PRO A 148 6.16 -31.74 -0.74
CA PRO A 148 7.29 -32.54 -0.27
C PRO A 148 8.28 -31.69 0.53
N PRO A 149 8.95 -32.25 1.55
CA PRO A 149 10.07 -31.58 2.22
C PRO A 149 11.26 -31.33 1.27
N PRO A 150 12.09 -30.30 1.52
CA PRO A 150 11.98 -29.31 2.60
C PRO A 150 10.84 -28.30 2.35
N ARG A 151 10.17 -27.87 3.42
CA ARG A 151 9.07 -26.91 3.35
C ARG A 151 9.57 -25.55 3.83
N HIS A 152 9.39 -24.52 3.01
CA HIS A 152 9.90 -23.18 3.30
C HIS A 152 8.76 -22.26 3.74
N PHE A 153 8.97 -21.55 4.84
CA PHE A 153 7.97 -20.66 5.45
C PHE A 153 8.57 -19.28 5.72
N ARG A 154 7.71 -18.26 5.73
CA ARG A 154 8.05 -16.90 6.18
C ARG A 154 6.81 -16.19 6.73
N VAL A 155 7.03 -15.12 7.49
CA VAL A 155 5.98 -14.20 7.94
C VAL A 155 6.24 -12.85 7.28
N VAL A 156 5.21 -12.27 6.67
CA VAL A 156 5.28 -10.98 5.98
C VAL A 156 4.42 -9.99 6.75
N ALA A 157 4.98 -8.87 7.18
CA ALA A 157 4.20 -7.72 7.64
C ALA A 157 3.75 -6.92 6.42
N VAL A 158 2.49 -6.48 6.42
CA VAL A 158 1.89 -5.67 5.35
C VAL A 158 1.30 -4.40 5.95
N ASP A 159 1.56 -3.26 5.31
CA ASP A 159 0.96 -1.97 5.68
C ASP A 159 -0.33 -1.67 4.90
N ALA A 160 -1.09 -0.67 5.35
CA ALA A 160 -2.38 -0.29 4.77
C ALA A 160 -2.31 0.21 3.30
N MET A 161 -1.10 0.40 2.76
CA MET A 161 -0.84 0.80 1.38
C MET A 161 -0.29 -0.36 0.53
N GLY A 162 -0.19 -1.55 1.11
CA GLY A 162 0.34 -2.75 0.44
C GLY A 162 1.86 -2.84 0.41
N GLY A 163 2.57 -2.04 1.21
CA GLY A 163 4.00 -2.25 1.45
C GLY A 163 4.23 -3.55 2.23
N GLU A 164 5.26 -4.31 1.85
CA GLU A 164 5.56 -5.61 2.44
C GLU A 164 6.97 -5.65 3.05
N ALA A 165 7.10 -6.26 4.22
CA ALA A 165 8.37 -6.59 4.86
C ALA A 165 8.38 -8.06 5.28
N ALA A 166 9.12 -8.88 4.54
CA ALA A 166 9.22 -10.31 4.79
C ALA A 166 10.32 -10.64 5.80
N SER A 167 10.04 -11.58 6.70
CA SER A 167 11.03 -12.23 7.55
C SER A 167 12.07 -12.99 6.73
N GLU A 168 13.10 -13.49 7.42
CA GLU A 168 13.89 -14.61 6.91
C GLU A 168 13.01 -15.82 6.59
N GLU A 169 13.54 -16.66 5.72
CA GLU A 169 12.96 -17.95 5.36
C GLU A 169 13.42 -19.01 6.35
N VAL A 170 12.48 -19.87 6.78
CA VAL A 170 12.77 -21.02 7.63
C VAL A 170 12.32 -22.31 6.97
N GLU A 171 13.14 -23.35 7.10
CA GLU A 171 12.79 -24.71 6.71
C GLU A 171 12.06 -25.41 7.86
N GLY A 172 10.79 -25.77 7.64
CA GLY A 172 10.06 -26.67 8.52
C GLY A 172 10.38 -28.12 8.15
N ALA A 173 10.98 -28.84 9.10
CA ALA A 173 11.19 -30.28 9.02
C ALA A 173 9.92 -31.06 9.40
#